data_AF-A0A1F8TTJ2-F1
#
_entry.id   AF-A0A1F8TTJ2-F1
#
_cell.length_a   1.000
_cell.length_b   1.000
_cell.length_c   1.000
_cell.angle_alpha   90.00
_cell.angle_beta   90.00
_cell.angle_gamma   90.00
#
_symmetry.space_group_name_H-M   'P 1'
#
loop_
_entity.id
_entity.type
_entity.pdbx_description
1 polymer ?
#
loop_
_entity_poly.entity_id
_entity_poly.type
_entity_poly.pdbx_seq_one_letter_code
_entity_poly.pdbx_strand_id
1 'polypeptide(L)'
;MIPERLYETLPYLYVVSGSQTILWLPHWTAALSGVVLIFVGAAVWVIRTDKRRSPYGIKFKNQGGVPFWCYELQPFIYLTSGALLFNFADSFLLYPSAMILLVLGIQLWLCRICWRSHS
;
A
#
# COMPACT_ATOMS: atom_id res chain seq x y z
N MET A 1 23.95 -1.42 12.39
CA MET A 1 22.87 -2.34 11.95
C MET A 1 21.57 -1.70 12.39
N ILE A 2 20.70 -1.30 11.46
CA ILE A 2 19.40 -0.70 11.83
C ILE A 2 18.62 -1.78 12.60
N PRO A 3 18.04 -1.48 13.77
CA PRO A 3 17.32 -2.47 14.55
C PRO A 3 16.17 -3.04 13.72
N GLU A 4 16.05 -4.36 13.72
CA GLU A 4 15.15 -5.12 12.85
C GLU A 4 13.69 -4.66 12.96
N ARG A 5 13.28 -4.26 14.17
CA ARG A 5 11.95 -3.70 14.47
C ARG A 5 11.66 -2.39 13.74
N LEU A 6 12.63 -1.47 13.67
CA LEU A 6 12.48 -0.23 12.91
C LEU A 6 12.40 -0.54 11.43
N TYR A 7 13.25 -1.45 10.95
CA TYR A 7 13.20 -1.88 9.56
C TYR A 7 11.88 -2.56 9.18
N GLU A 8 11.26 -3.29 10.12
CA GLU A 8 9.94 -3.92 9.97
C GLU A 8 8.79 -2.93 9.94
N THR A 9 8.88 -1.85 10.72
CA THR A 9 7.80 -0.86 10.88
C THR A 9 7.79 0.22 9.79
N LEU A 10 8.93 0.48 9.13
CA LEU A 10 9.07 1.50 8.07
C LEU A 10 7.93 1.54 7.03
N PRO A 11 7.61 0.46 6.29
CA PRO A 11 6.59 0.53 5.24
C PRO A 11 5.20 0.88 5.80
N TYR A 12 4.89 0.44 7.02
CA TYR A 12 3.63 0.76 7.68
C TYR A 12 3.57 2.24 8.07
N LEU A 13 4.67 2.78 8.62
CA LEU A 13 4.75 4.18 9.00
C LEU A 13 4.57 5.11 7.79
N TYR A 14 5.22 4.80 6.66
CA TYR A 14 5.05 5.58 5.44
C TYR A 14 3.60 5.59 4.96
N VAL A 15 2.96 4.42 4.90
CA VAL A 15 1.58 4.30 4.41
C VAL A 15 0.58 4.99 5.35
N VAL A 16 0.75 4.84 6.67
CA VAL A 16 -0.10 5.50 7.68
C VAL A 16 0.09 7.02 7.66
N SER A 17 1.33 7.50 7.59
CA SER A 17 1.60 8.94 7.49
C SER A 17 1.02 9.53 6.21
N GLY A 18 1.17 8.84 5.07
CA GLY A 18 0.63 9.28 3.79
C GLY A 18 -0.90 9.29 3.76
N SER A 19 -1.54 8.23 4.26
CA SER A 19 -3.01 8.20 4.35
C SER A 19 -3.55 9.28 5.28
N GLN A 20 -2.90 9.52 6.42
CA GLN A 20 -3.29 10.58 7.35
C GLN A 20 -3.15 11.96 6.72
N THR A 21 -2.06 12.23 5.97
CA THR A 21 -1.90 13.50 5.25
C THR A 21 -2.97 13.73 4.19
N ILE A 22 -3.38 12.70 3.44
CA ILE A 22 -4.45 12.80 2.43
C ILE A 22 -5.79 13.08 3.11
N LEU A 23 -6.09 12.43 4.24
CA LEU A 23 -7.40 12.53 4.89
C LEU A 23 -7.60 13.82 5.66
N TRP A 24 -6.56 14.36 6.29
CA TRP A 24 -6.67 15.55 7.14
C TRP A 24 -6.51 16.88 6.40
N LEU A 25 -5.77 16.91 5.30
CA LEU A 25 -5.53 18.14 4.56
C LEU A 25 -6.23 18.07 3.19
N PRO A 26 -7.35 18.78 2.98
CA PRO A 26 -8.08 18.78 1.71
C PRO A 26 -7.41 19.59 0.59
N HIS A 27 -6.10 19.83 0.71
CA HIS A 27 -5.35 20.61 -0.26
C HIS A 27 -4.64 19.68 -1.23
N TRP A 28 -4.67 20.02 -2.53
CA TRP A 28 -4.09 19.21 -3.60
C TRP A 28 -2.59 18.91 -3.41
N THR A 29 -1.80 19.84 -2.87
CA THR A 29 -0.37 19.57 -2.60
C THR A 29 -0.17 18.59 -1.44
N ALA A 30 -1.05 18.62 -0.43
CA ALA A 30 -1.03 17.65 0.66
C ALA A 30 -1.39 16.25 0.14
N ALA A 31 -2.41 16.16 -0.73
CA ALA A 31 -2.76 14.92 -1.40
C ALA A 31 -1.59 14.35 -2.22
N LEU A 32 -0.91 15.18 -3.02
CA LEU A 32 0.29 14.76 -3.76
C LEU A 32 1.39 14.25 -2.84
N SER A 33 1.68 14.96 -1.75
CA SER A 33 2.70 14.55 -0.78
C SER A 33 2.36 13.19 -0.13
N GLY A 34 1.09 12.97 0.22
CA GLY A 34 0.64 11.72 0.80
C GLY A 34 0.68 10.55 -0.20
N VAL A 35 0.35 10.79 -1.47
CA VAL A 35 0.48 9.79 -2.54
C VAL A 35 1.95 9.37 -2.70
N VAL A 36 2.87 10.34 -2.69
CA VAL A 36 4.32 10.06 -2.76
C VAL A 36 4.77 9.25 -1.56
N LEU A 37 4.32 9.59 -0.34
CA LEU A 37 4.65 8.84 0.88
C LEU A 37 4.15 7.38 0.82
N ILE A 38 2.91 7.17 0.39
CA ILE A 38 2.35 5.83 0.21
C ILE A 38 3.14 5.06 -0.85
N PHE A 39 3.53 5.71 -1.95
CA PHE A 39 4.30 5.07 -3.02
C PHE A 39 5.70 4.66 -2.57
N VAL A 40 6.39 5.50 -1.80
CA VAL A 40 7.68 5.16 -1.18
C VAL A 40 7.51 4.00 -0.20
N GLY A 41 6.48 4.02 0.64
CA GLY A 41 6.14 2.91 1.54
C GLY A 41 5.89 1.60 0.79
N ALA A 42 5.16 1.66 -0.33
CA ALA A 42 4.91 0.53 -1.20
C ALA A 42 6.19 0.01 -1.86
N ALA A 43 7.06 0.89 -2.37
CA ALA A 43 8.34 0.49 -2.96
C ALA A 43 9.26 -0.20 -1.94
N VAL A 44 9.36 0.35 -0.72
CA VAL A 44 10.10 -0.29 0.40
C VAL A 44 9.50 -1.66 0.74
N TRP A 45 8.16 -1.76 0.70
CA TRP A 45 7.47 -3.02 0.95
C TRP A 45 7.78 -4.08 -0.13
N VAL A 46 7.84 -3.71 -1.41
CA VAL A 46 8.20 -4.62 -2.53
C VAL A 46 9.67 -5.02 -2.51
N ILE A 47 10.59 -4.11 -2.19
CA ILE A 47 12.02 -4.46 -2.07
C ILE A 47 12.21 -5.45 -0.91
N ARG A 48 11.47 -5.26 0.18
CA ARG A 48 11.53 -6.14 1.35
C ARG A 48 11.03 -7.55 1.03
N THR A 49 9.93 -7.68 0.29
CA THR A 49 9.38 -8.98 -0.11
C THR A 49 10.31 -9.72 -1.05
N ASP A 50 10.94 -9.02 -2.00
CA ASP A 50 11.93 -9.60 -2.90
C ASP A 50 13.14 -10.13 -2.11
N LYS A 51 13.68 -9.32 -1.17
CA LYS A 51 14.84 -9.72 -0.35
C LYS A 51 14.56 -10.91 0.57
N ARG A 52 13.33 -11.06 1.10
CA ARG A 52 12.94 -12.25 1.91
C ARG A 52 12.71 -13.50 1.06
N ARG A 53 12.35 -13.37 -0.22
CA ARG A 53 12.09 -14.50 -1.14
C ARG A 53 13.33 -14.93 -1.95
N SER A 54 14.29 -14.03 -2.11
CA SER A 54 15.58 -14.26 -2.80
C SER A 54 16.48 -15.38 -2.24
N PRO A 55 16.56 -15.71 -0.93
CA PRO A 55 17.55 -16.69 -0.46
C PRO A 55 17.31 -18.12 -0.97
N TYR A 56 16.10 -18.46 -1.42
CA TYR A 56 15.78 -19.80 -1.94
C TYR A 56 15.89 -19.94 -3.47
N GLY A 57 16.25 -18.88 -4.21
CA GLY A 57 16.42 -18.98 -5.67
C GLY A 57 15.16 -19.37 -6.45
N ILE A 58 14.00 -19.42 -5.79
CA ILE A 58 12.71 -19.68 -6.43
C ILE A 58 12.33 -18.41 -7.18
N LYS A 59 12.91 -18.26 -8.39
CA LYS A 59 12.39 -17.35 -9.40
C LYS A 59 10.96 -17.81 -9.65
N PHE A 60 9.98 -17.08 -9.12
CA PHE A 60 8.60 -17.26 -9.55
C PHE A 60 8.60 -17.06 -11.06
N LYS A 61 8.62 -18.18 -11.78
CA LYS A 61 8.28 -18.26 -13.19
C LYS A 61 6.99 -17.46 -13.34
N ASN A 62 6.98 -16.59 -14.33
CA ASN A 62 5.92 -15.68 -14.75
C ASN A 62 4.54 -16.38 -14.81
N GLN A 63 3.94 -16.70 -13.67
CA GLN A 63 2.68 -17.42 -13.55
C GLN A 63 1.58 -16.37 -13.41
N GLY A 64 1.19 -15.83 -14.57
CA GLY A 64 0.18 -14.78 -14.71
C GLY A 64 0.79 -13.52 -15.32
N GLY A 65 0.15 -12.98 -16.36
CA GLY A 65 0.65 -11.89 -17.20
C GLY A 65 0.84 -10.52 -16.52
N VAL A 66 0.82 -10.45 -15.19
CA VAL A 66 1.04 -9.22 -14.43
C VAL A 66 2.42 -9.25 -13.76
N PRO A 67 3.23 -8.18 -13.93
CA PRO A 67 4.54 -8.11 -13.29
C PRO A 67 4.41 -8.15 -11.77
N PHE A 68 5.33 -8.85 -11.11
CA PHE A 68 5.36 -9.05 -9.66
C PHE A 68 5.14 -7.76 -8.85
N TRP A 69 5.77 -6.67 -9.29
CA TRP A 69 5.62 -5.34 -8.72
C TRP A 69 4.18 -4.84 -8.73
N CYS A 70 3.45 -4.99 -9.83
CA CYS A 70 2.06 -4.54 -9.93
C CYS A 70 1.13 -5.34 -9.01
N TYR A 71 1.34 -6.65 -8.90
CA TYR A 71 0.56 -7.49 -7.99
C TYR A 71 0.78 -7.09 -6.53
N GLU A 72 2.03 -6.79 -6.15
CA GLU A 72 2.37 -6.35 -4.81
C GLU A 72 1.95 -4.91 -4.51
N LEU A 73 1.89 -4.02 -5.50
CA LEU A 73 1.44 -2.64 -5.34
C LEU A 73 -0.09 -2.52 -5.17
N GLN A 74 -0.84 -3.52 -5.61
CA GLN A 74 -2.30 -3.51 -5.70
C GLN A 74 -3.06 -3.01 -4.45
N PRO A 75 -2.77 -3.45 -3.20
CA PRO A 75 -3.46 -2.93 -2.01
C PRO A 75 -3.24 -1.42 -1.80
N PHE A 76 -2.05 -0.91 -2.13
CA PHE A 76 -1.73 0.52 -1.99
C PHE A 76 -2.45 1.37 -3.03
N ILE A 77 -2.67 0.84 -4.24
CA ILE A 77 -3.46 1.51 -5.27
C ILE A 77 -4.91 1.67 -4.79
N TYR A 78 -5.53 0.61 -4.26
CA TYR A 78 -6.90 0.68 -3.73
C TYR A 78 -7.03 1.61 -2.53
N LEU A 79 -6.05 1.59 -1.61
CA LEU A 79 -6.01 2.52 -0.48
C LEU A 79 -5.91 3.98 -0.93
N THR A 80 -5.00 4.26 -1.86
CA THR A 80 -4.77 5.63 -2.35
C THR A 80 -5.96 6.15 -3.14
N SER A 81 -6.54 5.32 -4.02
CA SER A 81 -7.73 5.70 -4.79
C SER A 81 -8.94 5.92 -3.90
N GLY A 82 -9.16 5.05 -2.90
CA GLY A 82 -10.20 5.23 -1.90
C GLY A 82 -10.03 6.52 -1.08
N ALA A 83 -8.81 6.82 -0.64
CA ALA A 83 -8.52 8.04 0.12
C ALA A 83 -8.70 9.32 -0.70
N LEU A 84 -8.28 9.31 -1.97
CA LEU A 84 -8.48 10.45 -2.88
C LEU A 84 -9.96 10.64 -3.20
N LEU A 85 -10.69 9.58 -3.50
CA LEU A 85 -12.14 9.66 -3.71
C LEU A 85 -12.85 10.21 -2.47
N PHE A 86 -12.44 9.80 -1.27
CA PHE A 86 -13.07 10.31 -0.05
C PHE A 86 -12.85 11.82 0.16
N ASN A 87 -11.71 12.37 -0.27
CA ASN A 87 -11.39 13.79 -0.10
C ASN A 87 -11.91 14.70 -1.21
N PHE A 88 -11.92 14.21 -2.46
CA PHE A 88 -12.28 15.00 -3.65
C PHE A 88 -13.65 14.64 -4.24
N ALA A 89 -14.43 13.74 -3.62
CA ALA A 89 -15.77 13.44 -4.09
C ALA A 89 -16.77 14.54 -3.74
N ASP A 90 -17.25 15.23 -4.77
CA ASP A 90 -18.35 16.19 -4.65
C ASP A 90 -19.73 15.50 -4.57
N SER A 91 -19.83 14.25 -5.05
CA SER A 91 -21.09 13.51 -5.14
C SER A 91 -21.29 12.55 -3.97
N PHE A 92 -22.45 12.62 -3.32
CA PHE A 92 -22.84 11.71 -2.23
C PHE A 92 -22.74 10.21 -2.60
N LEU A 93 -23.03 9.89 -3.86
CA LEU A 93 -22.96 8.53 -4.42
C LEU A 93 -21.53 7.94 -4.49
N LEU A 94 -20.49 8.78 -4.43
CA LEU A 94 -19.08 8.33 -4.51
C LEU A 94 -18.50 7.96 -3.13
N TYR A 95 -19.12 8.38 -2.04
CA TYR A 95 -18.69 7.99 -0.69
C TYR A 95 -18.75 6.47 -0.44
N PRO A 96 -19.83 5.74 -0.79
CA PRO A 96 -19.86 4.30 -0.59
C PRO A 96 -18.81 3.56 -1.43
N SER A 97 -18.54 4.01 -2.66
CA SER A 97 -17.48 3.40 -3.49
C SER A 97 -16.09 3.66 -2.92
N ALA A 98 -15.82 4.88 -2.41
CA ALA A 98 -14.59 5.19 -1.69
C ALA A 98 -14.40 4.29 -0.45
N MET A 99 -15.47 4.08 0.32
CA MET A 99 -15.45 3.24 1.51
C MET A 99 -15.12 1.78 1.17
N ILE A 100 -15.74 1.24 0.11
CA ILE A 100 -15.48 -0.12 -0.37
C ILE A 100 -14.02 -0.28 -0.80
N LEU A 101 -13.47 0.70 -1.53
CA LEU A 101 -12.07 0.67 -1.97
C LEU A 101 -11.08 0.69 -0.79
N LEU A 102 -11.34 1.50 0.24
CA LEU A 102 -10.53 1.53 1.45
C LEU A 102 -10.57 0.19 2.19
N VAL A 103 -11.76 -0.39 2.37
CA VAL A 103 -11.92 -1.70 3.04
C VAL A 103 -11.19 -2.79 2.26
N LEU A 104 -11.36 -2.84 0.93
CA LEU A 104 -10.68 -3.82 0.08
C LEU A 104 -9.15 -3.64 0.12
N GLY A 105 -8.67 -2.40 0.08
CA GLY A 105 -7.24 -2.09 0.17
C GLY A 105 -6.64 -2.58 1.49
N ILE A 106 -7.31 -2.32 2.62
CA ILE A 106 -6.89 -2.78 3.95
C ILE A 106 -6.96 -4.31 4.05
N GLN A 107 -8.06 -4.92 3.61
CA GLN A 107 -8.24 -6.37 3.69
C GLN A 107 -7.19 -7.12 2.87
N LEU A 108 -6.95 -6.70 1.63
CA LEU A 108 -5.90 -7.28 0.79
C LEU A 108 -4.53 -7.11 1.44
N TRP A 109 -4.24 -5.95 2.03
CA TRP A 109 -2.98 -5.72 2.71
C TRP A 109 -2.79 -6.64 3.92
N LEU A 110 -3.81 -6.75 4.78
CA LEU A 110 -3.82 -7.64 5.95
C LEU A 110 -3.68 -9.10 5.56
N CYS A 111 -4.43 -9.57 4.55
CA CYS A 111 -4.30 -10.94 4.04
C CYS A 111 -2.86 -11.25 3.62
N ARG A 112 -2.17 -10.30 2.97
CA ARG A 112 -0.76 -10.47 2.58
C ARG A 112 0.20 -10.47 3.76
N ILE A 113 -0.12 -9.75 4.84
CA ILE A 113 0.67 -9.78 6.08
C ILE A 113 0.46 -11.12 6.79
N CYS A 114 -0.79 -11.57 6.96
CA CYS A 114 -1.13 -12.83 7.61
C CYS A 114 -0.55 -14.04 6.86
N TRP A 115 -0.69 -14.08 5.53
CA TRP A 115 -0.10 -15.16 4.73
C TRP A 115 1.42 -15.24 4.89
N ARG A 116 2.08 -14.10 5.12
CA ARG A 116 3.53 -14.02 5.37
C ARG A 116 3.93 -14.43 6.79
N SER A 117 3.01 -14.36 7.76
CA SER A 117 3.27 -14.82 9.13
C SER A 117 3.16 -16.33 9.29
N HIS A 118 2.52 -17.01 8.34
CA HIS A 118 2.19 -18.43 8.40
C HIS A 118 3.04 -19.31 7.47
N SER A 119 4.01 -18.71 6.76
CA SER A 119 4.98 -19.37 5.88
C SER A 119 6.40 -19.10 6.37
#